data_AF-A0A395YEH1-F1
#
_entry.id   AF-A0A395YEH1-F1
#
_cell.length_a   1.000
_cell.length_b   1.000
_cell.length_c   1.000
_cell.angle_alpha   90.00
_cell.angle_beta   90.00
_cell.angle_gamma   90.00
#
_symmetry.space_group_name_H-M   'P 1'
#
loop_
_entity.id
_entity.type
_entity.pdbx_description
1 polymer ?
#
loop_
_entity_poly.entity_id
_entity_poly.type
_entity_poly.pdbx_seq_one_letter_code
_entity_poly.pdbx_strand_id
1 'polypeptide(L)'
;MNKIKQKSQARRKKNRLRRHKASVLAVSGVLLLLVAVVTVSSISLRAKNKAYIAQEQELQEQIDAEEERSKEIDSVEEYVGTDEYIEQTAKDKLNLVHENEIIFKKK
;
A
#
# COMPACT_ATOMS: atom_id res chain seq x y z
N MET A 1 69.24 -2.07 38.83
CA MET A 1 67.93 -2.76 38.73
C MET A 1 66.73 -1.87 38.36
N ASN A 2 66.71 -0.56 38.63
CA ASN A 2 65.51 0.29 38.41
C ASN A 2 65.09 0.49 36.94
N LYS A 3 66.04 0.54 36.00
CA LYS A 3 65.75 0.70 34.55
C LYS A 3 64.97 -0.49 33.95
N ILE A 4 65.16 -1.71 34.48
CA ILE A 4 64.48 -2.92 34.02
C ILE A 4 63.01 -2.92 34.49
N LYS A 5 62.75 -2.50 35.74
CA LYS A 5 61.39 -2.34 36.28
C LYS A 5 60.59 -1.24 35.57
N GLN A 6 61.22 -0.12 35.20
CA GLN A 6 60.56 0.93 34.41
C GLN A 6 60.19 0.46 32.99
N LYS A 7 61.10 -0.25 32.30
CA LYS A 7 60.81 -0.82 30.96
C LYS A 7 59.67 -1.84 31.01
N SER A 8 59.60 -2.69 32.03
CA SER A 8 58.53 -3.69 32.14
C SER A 8 57.15 -3.06 32.41
N GLN A 9 57.08 -2.00 33.23
CA GLN A 9 55.84 -1.25 33.45
C GLN A 9 55.37 -0.48 32.22
N ALA A 10 56.28 0.17 31.47
CA ALA A 10 55.94 0.84 30.22
C ALA A 10 55.41 -0.15 29.16
N ARG A 11 55.99 -1.35 29.08
CA ARG A 11 55.54 -2.42 28.17
C ARG A 11 54.15 -2.96 28.56
N ARG A 12 53.87 -3.10 29.87
CA ARG A 12 52.55 -3.46 30.39
C ARG A 12 51.49 -2.40 30.07
N LYS A 13 51.81 -1.12 30.24
CA LYS A 13 50.91 0.00 29.93
C LYS A 13 50.61 0.08 28.42
N LYS A 14 51.63 -0.12 27.57
CA LYS A 14 51.47 -0.20 26.11
C LYS A 14 50.60 -1.39 25.68
N ASN A 15 50.78 -2.57 26.27
CA ASN A 15 49.93 -3.73 25.99
C ASN A 15 48.48 -3.52 26.44
N ARG A 16 48.25 -2.86 27.58
CA ARG A 16 46.90 -2.52 28.04
C ARG A 16 46.20 -1.55 27.08
N LEU A 17 46.90 -0.54 26.58
CA LEU A 17 46.39 0.39 25.57
C LEU A 17 46.11 -0.31 24.23
N ARG A 18 46.97 -1.23 23.79
CA ARG A 18 46.75 -2.02 22.57
C ARG A 18 45.51 -2.93 22.69
N ARG A 19 45.33 -3.60 23.84
CA ARG A 19 44.12 -4.38 24.12
C ARG A 19 42.85 -3.52 24.13
N HIS A 20 42.91 -2.34 24.74
CA HIS A 20 41.77 -1.41 24.74
C HIS A 20 41.42 -0.95 23.31
N LYS A 21 42.42 -0.56 22.50
CA LYS A 21 42.19 -0.20 21.09
C LYS A 21 41.62 -1.36 20.27
N ALA A 22 42.11 -2.59 20.49
CA ALA A 22 41.58 -3.78 19.84
C ALA A 22 40.11 -4.05 20.23
N SER A 23 39.76 -3.87 21.51
CA SER A 23 38.38 -3.99 22.00
C SER A 23 37.46 -2.94 21.36
N VAL A 24 37.89 -1.68 21.30
CA VAL A 24 37.12 -0.59 20.67
C VAL A 24 36.91 -0.87 19.17
N LEU A 25 37.92 -1.37 18.46
CA LEU A 25 37.79 -1.75 17.06
C LEU A 25 36.81 -2.90 16.87
N ALA A 26 36.82 -3.91 17.74
CA ALA A 26 35.88 -5.02 17.68
C ALA A 26 34.44 -4.53 17.89
N VAL A 27 34.20 -3.71 18.92
CA VAL A 27 32.86 -3.15 19.21
C VAL A 27 32.39 -2.24 18.06
N SER A 28 33.26 -1.37 17.54
CA SER A 28 32.92 -0.54 16.38
C SER A 28 32.64 -1.38 15.14
N GLY A 29 33.36 -2.48 14.94
CA GLY A 29 33.12 -3.41 13.83
C GLY A 29 31.73 -4.04 13.92
N VAL A 30 31.35 -4.52 15.11
CA VAL A 30 30.00 -5.07 15.35
C VAL A 30 28.92 -4.01 15.10
N LEU A 31 29.12 -2.78 15.58
CA LEU A 31 28.17 -1.69 15.35
C LEU A 31 28.01 -1.38 13.85
N LEU A 32 29.11 -1.31 13.11
CA LEU A 32 29.09 -1.09 11.66
C LEU A 32 28.38 -2.23 10.92
N LEU A 33 28.60 -3.48 11.33
CA LEU A 33 27.91 -4.63 10.74
C LEU A 33 26.40 -4.58 11.01
N LEU A 34 25.97 -4.24 12.23
CA LEU A 34 24.55 -4.08 12.54
C LEU A 34 23.91 -2.99 11.68
N VAL A 35 24.57 -1.83 11.56
CA VAL A 35 24.09 -0.74 10.67
C VAL A 35 23.99 -1.23 9.23
N ALA A 36 25.02 -1.90 8.71
CA ALA A 36 25.02 -2.40 7.33
C ALA A 36 23.83 -3.35 7.06
N VAL A 37 23.61 -4.33 7.95
CA VAL A 37 22.49 -5.28 7.83
C VAL A 37 21.14 -4.55 7.85
N VAL A 38 20.93 -3.63 8.79
CA VAL A 38 19.68 -2.85 8.88
C VAL A 38 19.47 -2.00 7.62
N THR A 39 20.53 -1.43 7.06
CA THR A 39 20.46 -0.58 5.87
C THR A 39 20.03 -1.38 4.63
N VAL A 40 20.63 -2.56 4.42
CA VAL A 40 20.26 -3.47 3.32
C VAL A 40 18.81 -3.92 3.44
N SER A 41 18.38 -4.33 4.65
CA SER A 41 16.99 -4.69 4.92
C SER A 41 16.05 -3.51 4.68
N SER A 42 16.43 -2.30 5.06
CA SER A 42 15.63 -1.09 4.85
C SER A 42 15.46 -0.73 3.37
N ILE A 43 16.49 -0.89 2.55
CA ILE A 43 16.40 -0.64 1.10
C ILE A 43 15.43 -1.61 0.45
N SER A 44 15.54 -2.91 0.75
CA SER A 44 14.63 -3.92 0.21
C SER A 44 13.18 -3.71 0.69
N LEU A 45 12.99 -3.29 1.94
CA LEU A 45 11.67 -2.99 2.49
C LEU A 45 11.05 -1.75 1.84
N ARG A 46 11.84 -0.69 1.61
CA ARG A 46 11.39 0.52 0.89
C ARG A 46 11.01 0.22 -0.55
N ALA A 47 11.76 -0.64 -1.24
CA ALA A 47 11.43 -1.05 -2.61
C ALA A 47 10.10 -1.79 -2.68
N LYS A 48 9.86 -2.75 -1.76
CA LYS A 48 8.58 -3.46 -1.65
C LYS A 48 7.43 -2.52 -1.29
N ASN A 49 7.66 -1.61 -0.35
CA ASN A 49 6.66 -0.64 0.09
C ASN A 49 6.20 0.26 -1.07
N LYS A 50 7.13 0.72 -1.93
CA LYS A 50 6.76 1.50 -3.12
C LYS A 50 5.85 0.72 -4.09
N ALA A 51 6.08 -0.58 -4.27
CA ALA A 51 5.24 -1.42 -5.11
C ALA A 51 3.85 -1.66 -4.49
N TYR A 52 3.74 -1.69 -3.16
CA TYR A 52 2.46 -1.79 -2.48
C TYR A 52 1.66 -0.49 -2.57
N ILE A 53 2.29 0.67 -2.40
CA ILE A 53 1.60 1.97 -2.56
C ILE A 53 1.00 2.10 -3.96
N ALA A 54 1.74 1.69 -5.00
CA ALA A 54 1.23 1.74 -6.37
C ALA A 54 0.01 0.82 -6.57
N GLN A 55 0.04 -0.39 -6.01
CA GLN A 55 -1.11 -1.31 -6.06
C GLN A 55 -2.31 -0.79 -5.26
N GLU A 56 -2.09 -0.20 -4.09
CA GLU A 56 -3.16 0.41 -3.29
C GLU A 56 -3.85 1.53 -4.08
N GLN A 57 -3.08 2.38 -4.77
CA GLN A 57 -3.66 3.43 -5.61
C GLN A 57 -4.47 2.88 -6.77
N GLU A 58 -3.94 1.90 -7.50
CA GLU A 58 -4.65 1.26 -8.61
C GLU A 58 -5.94 0.56 -8.15
N LEU A 59 -5.89 -0.14 -7.02
CA LEU A 59 -7.07 -0.80 -6.44
C LEU A 59 -8.10 0.22 -5.96
N GLN A 60 -7.66 1.34 -5.37
CA GLN A 60 -8.57 2.40 -4.94
C GLN A 60 -9.28 3.04 -6.13
N GLU A 61 -8.57 3.31 -7.23
CA GLU A 61 -9.18 3.82 -8.46
C GLU A 61 -10.25 2.85 -9.02
N GLN A 62 -10.01 1.54 -8.97
CA GLN A 62 -10.99 0.53 -9.39
C GLN A 62 -12.22 0.49 -8.46
N ILE A 63 -12.01 0.62 -7.15
CA ILE A 63 -13.11 0.66 -6.17
C ILE A 63 -13.96 1.90 -6.42
N ASP A 64 -13.35 3.07 -6.58
CA ASP A 64 -14.07 4.33 -6.78
C ASP A 64 -14.89 4.29 -8.08
N ALA A 65 -14.32 3.73 -9.16
CA ALA A 65 -15.02 3.57 -10.44
C ALA A 65 -16.21 2.59 -10.36
N GLU A 66 -16.06 1.47 -9.66
CA GLU A 66 -17.16 0.52 -9.47
C GLU A 66 -18.22 1.06 -8.50
N GLU A 67 -17.86 1.84 -7.47
CA GLU A 67 -18.84 2.53 -6.62
C GLU A 67 -19.67 3.55 -7.40
N GLU A 68 -19.04 4.32 -8.30
CA GLU A 68 -19.76 5.26 -9.18
C GLU A 68 -20.74 4.51 -10.09
N ARG A 69 -20.30 3.41 -10.69
CA ARG A 69 -21.14 2.55 -11.53
C ARG A 69 -22.28 1.87 -10.74
N SER A 70 -22.04 1.51 -9.48
CA SER A 70 -23.10 0.95 -8.62
C SER A 70 -24.20 1.97 -8.37
N LYS A 71 -23.86 3.25 -8.15
CA LYS A 71 -24.86 4.32 -7.97
C LYS A 71 -25.70 4.53 -9.23
N GLU A 72 -25.09 4.41 -10.41
CA GLU A 72 -25.83 4.45 -11.67
C GLU A 72 -26.81 3.27 -11.78
N ILE A 73 -26.39 2.07 -11.39
CA ILE A 73 -27.25 0.88 -11.38
C ILE A 73 -28.43 1.06 -10.41
N ASP A 74 -28.20 1.57 -9.20
CA ASP A 74 -29.27 1.84 -8.22
C ASP A 74 -30.32 2.80 -8.81
N SER A 75 -29.88 3.83 -9.54
CA SER A 75 -30.81 4.78 -10.20
C SER A 75 -31.64 4.13 -11.32
N VAL A 76 -31.06 3.16 -12.03
CA VAL A 76 -31.76 2.40 -13.07
C VAL A 76 -32.73 1.39 -12.45
N GLU A 77 -32.38 0.77 -11.32
CA GLU A 77 -33.29 -0.11 -10.58
C GLU A 77 -34.51 0.66 -10.08
N GLU A 78 -34.31 1.86 -9.53
CA GLU A 78 -35.42 2.73 -9.11
C GLU A 78 -36.33 3.12 -10.27
N TYR A 79 -35.76 3.47 -11.44
CA TYR A 79 -36.54 3.79 -12.66
C TYR A 79 -37.36 2.60 -13.17
N VAL A 80 -36.76 1.40 -13.21
CA VAL A 80 -37.45 0.18 -13.67
C VAL A 80 -38.60 -0.21 -12.72
N GLY A 81 -38.53 0.18 -11.45
CA GLY A 81 -39.61 -0.01 -10.47
C GLY A 81 -40.76 1.00 -10.56
N THR A 82 -40.65 2.04 -11.39
CA THR A 82 -41.69 3.07 -11.50
C THR A 82 -42.90 2.61 -12.31
N ASP A 83 -44.09 3.12 -11.95
CA ASP A 83 -45.34 2.89 -12.69
C ASP A 83 -45.21 3.32 -14.16
N GLU A 84 -44.38 4.33 -14.44
CA GLU A 84 -44.11 4.88 -15.77
C GLU A 84 -43.38 3.86 -16.68
N TYR A 85 -42.38 3.16 -16.16
CA TYR A 85 -41.68 2.10 -16.89
C TYR A 85 -42.57 0.86 -17.10
N ILE A 86 -43.42 0.53 -16.12
CA ILE A 86 -44.40 -0.55 -16.24
C ILE A 86 -45.43 -0.23 -17.33
N GLU A 87 -45.96 0.98 -17.34
CA GLU A 87 -46.91 1.45 -18.35
C GLU A 87 -46.30 1.43 -19.75
N GLN A 88 -45.07 1.93 -19.90
CA GLN A 88 -44.38 1.95 -21.18
C GLN A 88 -44.04 0.54 -21.68
N THR A 89 -43.60 -0.36 -20.80
CA THR A 89 -43.35 -1.77 -21.12
C THR A 89 -44.65 -2.50 -21.49
N ALA A 90 -45.75 -2.22 -20.80
CA ALA A 90 -47.08 -2.79 -21.09
C ALA A 90 -47.63 -2.30 -22.44
N LYS A 91 -47.45 -1.02 -22.76
CA LYS A 91 -47.77 -0.44 -24.07
C LYS A 91 -46.95 -1.08 -25.18
N ASP A 92 -45.63 -1.17 -25.01
CA ASP A 92 -44.72 -1.67 -26.06
C ASP A 92 -44.80 -3.18 -26.27
N LYS A 93 -44.86 -3.98 -25.19
CA LYS A 93 -44.84 -5.45 -25.28
C LYS A 93 -46.22 -6.07 -25.41
N LEU A 94 -47.24 -5.49 -24.76
CA LEU A 94 -48.58 -6.07 -24.70
C LEU A 94 -49.62 -5.28 -25.53
N ASN A 95 -49.23 -4.15 -26.16
CA ASN A 95 -50.16 -3.21 -26.83
C ASN A 95 -51.33 -2.79 -25.92
N LEU A 96 -51.10 -2.76 -24.61
CA LEU A 96 -52.09 -2.28 -23.65
C LEU A 96 -52.18 -0.77 -23.76
N VAL A 97 -53.39 -0.24 -23.82
CA VAL A 97 -53.68 1.20 -23.85
C VAL A 97 -54.70 1.51 -22.78
N HIS A 98 -54.64 2.72 -22.23
CA HIS A 98 -55.64 3.15 -21.25
C HIS A 98 -57.02 3.27 -21.91
N GLU A 99 -58.08 3.02 -21.14
CA GLU A 99 -59.47 3.02 -21.62
C GLU A 99 -59.88 4.31 -22.36
N ASN A 100 -59.17 5.41 -22.11
CA ASN A 100 -59.44 6.74 -22.68
C ASN A 100 -58.41 7.19 -23.74
N GLU A 101 -57.51 6.32 -24.21
CA GLU A 101 -56.40 6.67 -25.11
C GLU A 101 -56.76 6.42 -26.60
N ILE A 102 -56.61 7.43 -27.48
CA ILE A 102 -57.00 7.35 -28.90
C ILE A 102 -55.79 6.94 -29.77
N ILE A 103 -55.82 5.74 -30.36
CA ILE A 103 -54.74 5.24 -31.25
C ILE A 103 -54.98 5.68 -32.70
N PHE A 104 -54.01 6.40 -33.28
CA PHE A 104 -53.98 6.70 -34.73
C PHE A 104 -53.07 5.72 -35.47
N LYS A 105 -53.63 4.80 -36.27
CA LYS A 105 -52.86 3.98 -37.21
C LYS A 105 -52.81 4.67 -38.58
N LYS A 106 -51.60 4.88 -39.10
CA LYS A 106 -51.38 5.43 -40.46
C LYS A 106 -51.81 4.38 -41.51
N LYS A 107 -52.52 4.83 -42.54
CA LYS A 107 -52.93 4.02 -43.70
C LYS A 107 -51.74 3.61 -44.56
#